data_AF-A0A6N3B705-F1
#
_entry.id   AF-A0A6N3B705-F1
#
_cell.length_a   1.000
_cell.length_b   1.000
_cell.length_c   1.000
_cell.angle_alpha   90.00
_cell.angle_beta   90.00
_cell.angle_gamma   90.00
#
_symmetry.space_group_name_H-M   'P 1'
#
loop_
_entity.id
_entity.type
_entity.pdbx_description
1 polymer ?
#
loop_
_entity_poly.entity_id
_entity_poly.type
_entity_poly.pdbx_seq_one_letter_code
_entity_poly.pdbx_strand_id
1 'polypeptide(L)'
;MFDLEKNFRLTVNELMICLEINGKSSSKALLSRYITDSLSMKMVLAFFQEKYISIENFAEQHHVSYSVAYKVLQGLKRNLKKYQIFFDANCKIKLEK
;
A
#
# COMPACT_ATOMS: atom_id res chain seq x y z
N MET A 1 -14.55 -12.12 0.86
CA MET A 1 -14.07 -10.90 0.17
C MET A 1 -14.99 -9.76 0.56
N PHE A 2 -14.48 -8.66 1.12
CA PHE A 2 -15.29 -7.53 1.55
C PHE A 2 -15.70 -6.72 0.31
N ASP A 3 -16.96 -6.84 -0.09
CA ASP A 3 -17.51 -6.13 -1.23
C ASP A 3 -17.78 -4.67 -0.81
N LEU A 4 -16.81 -3.79 -1.05
CA LEU A 4 -16.89 -2.39 -0.60
C LEU A 4 -18.10 -1.68 -1.20
N GLU A 5 -18.43 -1.94 -2.47
CA GLU A 5 -19.56 -1.32 -3.17
C GLU A 5 -20.90 -1.70 -2.53
N LYS A 6 -20.99 -2.89 -1.92
CA LYS A 6 -22.18 -3.32 -1.20
C LYS A 6 -22.32 -2.72 0.20
N ASN A 7 -21.24 -2.16 0.76
CA ASN A 7 -21.19 -1.76 2.18
C ASN A 7 -20.90 -0.27 2.42
N PHE A 8 -20.38 0.41 1.41
CA PHE A 8 -20.02 1.82 1.45
C PHE A 8 -20.67 2.51 0.25
N ARG A 9 -21.39 3.60 0.50
CA ARG A 9 -21.98 4.43 -0.55
C ARG A 9 -21.39 5.83 -0.47
N LEU A 10 -20.78 6.26 -1.57
CA LEU A 10 -20.30 7.62 -1.73
C LEU A 10 -21.36 8.43 -2.50
N THR A 11 -21.88 9.48 -1.89
CA THR A 11 -22.78 10.44 -2.55
C THR A 11 -22.03 11.76 -2.70
N VAL A 12 -21.90 12.23 -3.93
CA VAL A 12 -21.25 13.51 -4.26
C VAL A 12 -22.31 14.45 -4.81
N ASN A 13 -22.45 15.63 -4.22
CA ASN A 13 -23.26 16.73 -4.77
C ASN A 13 -22.43 18.03 -4.78
N GLU A 14 -23.00 19.14 -5.27
CA GLU A 14 -22.29 20.42 -5.44
C GLU A 14 -21.74 21.03 -4.13
N LEU A 15 -22.28 20.64 -2.97
CA LEU A 15 -21.98 21.26 -1.67
C LEU A 15 -21.25 20.32 -0.70
N MET A 16 -21.33 19.01 -0.90
CA MET A 16 -20.84 18.03 0.05
C MET A 16 -20.52 16.67 -0.58
N ILE A 17 -19.55 16.00 0.04
CA ILE A 17 -19.20 14.60 -0.19
C ILE A 17 -19.62 13.81 1.05
N CYS A 18 -20.48 12.82 0.88
CA CYS A 18 -20.99 11.96 1.95
C CYS A 18 -20.56 10.51 1.77
N LEU A 19 -20.00 9.91 2.81
CA LEU A 19 -19.74 8.47 2.90
C LEU A 19 -20.72 7.83 3.88
N GLU A 20 -21.63 7.02 3.36
CA GLU A 20 -22.57 6.24 4.17
C GLU A 20 -22.05 4.81 4.35
N ILE A 21 -22.16 4.29 5.57
CA ILE A 21 -21.78 2.92 5.94
C ILE A 21 -23.05 2.17 6.32
N ASN A 22 -23.37 1.10 5.59
CA ASN A 22 -24.64 0.36 5.77
C ASN A 22 -24.72 -0.49 7.07
N GLY A 23 -23.74 -0.37 7.96
CA GLY A 23 -23.64 -1.11 9.24
C GLY A 23 -23.09 -2.53 9.15
N LYS A 24 -22.91 -3.11 7.96
CA LYS A 24 -22.39 -4.49 7.79
C LYS A 24 -20.87 -4.56 7.62
N SER A 25 -20.21 -3.42 7.41
CA SER A 25 -18.75 -3.30 7.40
C SER A 25 -18.32 -2.10 8.22
N SER A 26 -17.22 -2.23 8.98
CA SER A 26 -16.70 -1.15 9.80
C SER A 26 -15.74 -0.25 9.01
N SER A 27 -15.49 0.96 9.49
CA SER A 27 -14.41 1.83 8.99
C SER A 27 -13.04 1.12 8.98
N LYS A 28 -12.81 0.21 9.92
CA LYS A 28 -11.62 -0.65 9.97
C LYS A 28 -11.52 -1.58 8.75
N ALA A 29 -12.64 -2.12 8.26
CA ALA A 29 -12.65 -2.94 7.05
C ALA A 29 -12.28 -2.12 5.81
N LEU A 30 -12.77 -0.88 5.71
CA LEU A 30 -12.40 0.05 4.64
C LEU A 30 -10.91 0.38 4.68
N LEU A 31 -10.39 0.76 5.85
CA LEU A 31 -8.97 1.07 6.04
C LEU A 31 -8.09 -0.14 5.70
N SER A 32 -8.45 -1.32 6.19
CA SER A 32 -7.74 -2.57 5.87
C SER A 32 -7.66 -2.78 4.36
N ARG A 33 -8.76 -2.56 3.63
CA ARG A 33 -8.77 -2.71 2.17
C ARG A 33 -7.85 -1.70 1.49
N TYR A 34 -7.91 -0.43 1.86
CA TYR A 34 -7.00 0.60 1.33
C TYR A 34 -5.52 0.27 1.58
N ILE A 35 -5.19 -0.20 2.78
CA ILE A 35 -3.83 -0.62 3.12
C ILE A 35 -3.42 -1.83 2.27
N THR A 36 -4.29 -2.82 2.13
CA THR A 36 -3.99 -4.07 1.41
C THR A 36 -3.84 -3.85 -0.09
N ASP A 37 -4.59 -2.90 -0.67
CA ASP A 37 -4.53 -2.58 -2.10
C ASP A 37 -3.36 -1.66 -2.46
N SER A 38 -2.83 -0.91 -1.49
CA SER A 38 -1.71 0.02 -1.66
C SER A 38 -0.45 -0.65 -2.21
N LEU A 39 0.06 -0.15 -3.34
CA LEU A 39 1.30 -0.63 -3.95
C LEU A 39 2.50 -0.45 -3.01
N SER A 40 2.56 0.68 -2.28
CA SER A 40 3.61 0.95 -1.30
C SER A 40 3.59 -0.08 -0.18
N MET A 41 2.41 -0.46 0.30
CA MET A 41 2.31 -1.44 1.38
C MET A 41 2.63 -2.86 0.89
N LYS A 42 2.18 -3.22 -0.32
CA LYS A 42 2.58 -4.46 -0.99
C LYS A 42 4.10 -4.56 -1.12
N MET A 43 4.77 -3.47 -1.49
CA MET A 43 6.23 -3.41 -1.60
C MET A 43 6.93 -3.61 -0.25
N VAL A 44 6.52 -2.86 0.79
CA VAL A 44 7.07 -3.01 2.14
C VAL A 44 6.92 -4.45 2.62
N LEU A 45 5.72 -5.03 2.50
CA LEU A 45 5.47 -6.41 2.93
C LEU A 45 6.32 -7.42 2.14
N ALA A 46 6.41 -7.27 0.82
CA ALA A 46 7.15 -8.20 -0.01
C ALA A 46 8.66 -8.18 0.29
N PHE A 47 9.23 -6.99 0.50
CA PHE A 47 10.63 -6.80 0.85
C PHE A 47 10.95 -7.14 2.30
N PHE A 48 9.99 -6.99 3.22
CA PHE A 48 10.09 -7.50 4.58
C PHE A 48 10.09 -9.03 4.61
N GLN A 49 9.26 -9.66 3.78
CA GLN A 49 9.13 -11.11 3.66
C GLN A 49 10.20 -11.73 2.75
N GLU A 50 11.12 -10.92 2.20
CA GLU A 50 12.14 -11.34 1.23
C GLU A 50 11.58 -12.12 0.02
N LYS A 51 10.34 -11.81 -0.39
CA LYS A 51 9.64 -12.50 -1.49
C LYS A 51 10.23 -12.22 -2.86
N TYR A 52 10.93 -11.11 -3.01
CA TYR A 52 11.53 -10.69 -4.28
C TYR A 52 12.98 -10.28 -4.05
N ILE A 53 13.81 -10.58 -5.06
CA ILE A 53 15.25 -10.33 -5.05
C ILE A 53 15.56 -8.95 -5.67
N SER A 54 14.62 -8.35 -6.40
CA SER A 54 14.80 -7.10 -7.13
C SER A 54 13.49 -6.31 -7.29
N ILE A 55 13.62 -5.02 -7.67
CA ILE A 55 12.49 -4.13 -7.97
C ILE A 55 11.82 -4.54 -9.27
N GLU A 56 12.60 -5.03 -10.23
CA GLU A 56 12.17 -5.53 -11.53
C GLU A 56 11.19 -6.69 -11.34
N ASN A 57 11.56 -7.68 -10.51
CA ASN A 57 10.69 -8.80 -10.19
C ASN A 57 9.41 -8.33 -9.50
N PHE A 58 9.50 -7.37 -8.57
CA PHE A 58 8.32 -6.79 -7.94
C PHE A 58 7.41 -6.09 -8.97
N ALA A 59 7.97 -5.29 -9.88
CA ALA A 59 7.21 -4.52 -10.86
C ALA A 59 6.44 -5.43 -11.81
N GLU A 60 7.08 -6.50 -12.30
CA GLU A 60 6.48 -7.51 -13.16
C GLU A 60 5.30 -8.21 -12.46
N GLN A 61 5.50 -8.71 -11.24
CA GLN A 61 4.50 -9.45 -10.48
C GLN A 61 3.29 -8.61 -10.04
N HIS A 62 3.47 -7.30 -9.95
CA HIS A 62 2.41 -6.35 -9.62
C HIS A 62 1.86 -5.60 -10.85
N HIS A 63 2.28 -5.97 -12.07
CA HIS A 63 1.84 -5.37 -13.34
C HIS A 63 1.97 -3.84 -13.37
N VAL A 64 3.08 -3.33 -12.82
CA VAL A 64 3.42 -1.90 -12.86
C VAL A 64 4.72 -1.69 -13.62
N SER A 65 4.93 -0.50 -14.18
CA SER A 65 6.22 -0.20 -14.79
C SER A 65 7.32 -0.13 -13.72
N TYR A 66 8.55 -0.47 -14.11
CA TYR A 66 9.73 -0.33 -13.27
C TYR A 66 9.84 1.07 -12.67
N SER A 67 9.63 2.12 -13.49
CA SER A 67 9.74 3.51 -13.04
C SER A 67 8.73 3.86 -11.94
N VAL A 68 7.52 3.29 -11.99
CA VAL A 68 6.50 3.47 -10.95
C VAL A 68 6.94 2.76 -9.67
N ALA A 69 7.36 1.50 -9.75
CA ALA A 69 7.87 0.75 -8.60
C ALA A 69 9.07 1.47 -7.95
N TYR A 70 10.02 1.93 -8.76
CA TYR A 70 11.18 2.66 -8.28
C TYR A 70 10.83 3.96 -7.56
N LYS A 71 9.90 4.76 -8.11
CA LYS A 71 9.39 5.97 -7.43
C LYS A 71 8.76 5.66 -6.08
N VAL A 72 7.99 4.57 -5.99
CA VAL A 72 7.40 4.11 -4.72
C VAL A 72 8.50 3.74 -3.73
N LEU A 73 9.51 2.97 -4.13
CA LEU A 73 10.64 2.61 -3.26
C LEU A 73 11.38 3.85 -2.74
N GLN A 74 11.64 4.84 -3.60
CA GLN A 74 12.31 6.07 -3.19
C GLN A 74 11.48 6.86 -2.17
N GLY A 75 10.16 6.94 -2.38
CA GLY A 75 9.25 7.53 -1.41
C GLY A 75 9.29 6.81 -0.06
N LEU A 76 9.28 5.47 -0.07
CA LEU A 76 9.38 4.64 1.13
C LEU A 76 10.71 4.85 1.85
N LYS A 77 11.86 4.77 1.15
CA LYS A 77 13.19 5.01 1.73
C LYS A 77 13.25 6.35 2.47
N ARG A 78 12.72 7.42 1.87
CA ARG A 78 12.67 8.75 2.49
C ARG A 78 11.77 8.78 3.72
N ASN A 79 10.56 8.24 3.62
CA ASN A 79 9.55 8.35 4.66
C ASN A 79 9.81 7.43 5.86
N LEU A 80 10.46 6.29 5.64
CA LEU A 80 10.73 5.27 6.65
C LEU A 80 12.04 5.48 7.40
N LYS A 81 12.97 6.28 6.85
CA LYS A 81 14.22 6.67 7.52
C LYS A 81 14.01 7.25 8.91
N LYS A 82 12.94 8.05 9.11
CA LYS A 82 12.61 8.65 10.42
C LYS A 82 12.23 7.61 11.49
N TYR A 83 11.92 6.40 11.08
CA TYR A 83 11.62 5.26 11.95
C TYR A 83 12.78 4.26 12.03
N GLN A 84 13.97 4.63 11.52
CA GLN A 84 15.15 3.76 11.49
C GLN A 84 14.94 2.47 10.68
N ILE A 85 14.06 2.53 9.68
CA ILE A 85 13.78 1.44 8.75
C ILE A 85 14.44 1.77 7.40
N PHE A 86 15.28 0.87 6.91
CA PHE A 86 16.08 1.06 5.70
C PHE A 86 15.88 -0.08 4.71
N PHE A 87 16.13 0.19 3.43
CA PHE A 87 16.18 -0.83 2.39
C PHE A 87 17.63 -0.97 1.92
N ASP A 88 18.16 -2.19 1.92
CA ASP A 88 19.50 -2.45 1.42
C ASP A 88 19.58 -2.49 -0.11
N ALA A 89 20.77 -2.81 -0.65
CA ALA A 89 21.01 -2.89 -2.09
C ALA A 89 20.16 -3.96 -2.78
N ASN A 90 19.75 -5.01 -2.06
CA ASN A 90 18.89 -6.10 -2.53
C ASN A 90 17.42 -5.86 -2.17
N CYS A 91 17.07 -4.62 -1.85
CA CYS A 91 15.74 -4.20 -1.43
C CYS A 91 15.21 -4.88 -0.16
N LYS A 92 16.07 -5.45 0.69
CA LYS A 92 15.64 -6.04 1.96
C LYS A 92 15.47 -4.97 3.03
N ILE A 93 14.47 -5.14 3.90
CA ILE A 93 14.24 -4.22 5.02
C ILE A 93 15.20 -4.52 6.17
N LYS A 94 15.86 -3.48 6.67
CA LYS A 94 16.73 -3.50 7.86
C LYS A 94 16.21 -2.51 8.89
N LEU A 95 16.33 -2.91 10.16
CA LEU A 95 16.06 -2.08 11.32
C LEU A 95 17.41 -1.73 11.95
N GLU A 96 17.73 -0.44 12.09
CA GLU A 96 18.81 -0.07 13.01
C GLU A 96 18.31 -0.26 14.45
N LYS A 97 19.14 -0.89 15.27
CA LYS A 97 18.90 -1.12 16.71
C LYS A 97 19.52 -0.01 17.52
#